data_AF-A0A915N0M1-F1
#
_entry.id   AF-A0A915N0M1-F1
#
_cell.length_a   1.000
_cell.length_b   1.000
_cell.length_c   1.000
_cell.angle_alpha   90.00
_cell.angle_beta   90.00
_cell.angle_gamma   90.00
#
_symmetry.space_group_name_H-M   'P 1'
#
loop_
_entity.id
_entity.type
_entity.pdbx_description
1 polymer ?
#
loop_
_entity_poly.entity_id
_entity_poly.type
_entity_poly.pdbx_seq_one_letter_code
_entity_poly.pdbx_strand_id
1 'polypeptide(L)'
;MTDNNICKYFLRILPPYRRNIVFILCGMQILFFTIILAIHQAFWLLSTRIFPVAYQMFDDTRNRDFEFSWNKTSRQQLDRYQAQLAVSWVIACVGISISMLCIIPEFCTVEVAAEEEVDLCVRQPSIAKMLTPLLFLCNFLLAACLITEWVEFPLFDNLFHSLFYGAIKEEAYLTSFEEELNCVSDEDKEGEGR
;
A
#
# COMPACT_ATOMS: atom_id res chain seq x y z
N MET A 1 29.65 -13.15 -30.97
CA MET A 1 30.54 -12.53 -29.96
C MET A 1 30.07 -11.09 -29.67
N THR A 2 28.77 -10.90 -29.47
CA THR A 2 28.10 -9.58 -29.48
C THR A 2 27.18 -9.36 -28.28
N ASP A 3 26.74 -10.44 -27.61
CA ASP A 3 25.86 -10.35 -26.42
C ASP A 3 26.56 -9.85 -25.15
N ASN A 4 27.88 -10.05 -25.02
CA ASN A 4 28.62 -9.64 -23.82
C ASN A 4 28.79 -8.11 -23.68
N ASN A 5 28.65 -7.36 -24.77
CA ASN A 5 28.82 -5.89 -24.72
C ASN A 5 27.55 -5.19 -24.24
N ILE A 6 26.36 -5.67 -24.64
CA ILE A 6 25.07 -5.09 -24.21
C ILE A 6 24.90 -5.26 -22.70
N CYS A 7 25.19 -6.45 -22.18
CA CYS A 7 25.12 -6.72 -20.75
C CYS A 7 26.08 -5.82 -19.94
N LYS A 8 27.31 -5.59 -20.44
CA LYS A 8 28.27 -4.66 -19.83
C LYS A 8 27.81 -3.20 -19.84
N TYR A 9 27.16 -2.74 -20.89
CA TYR A 9 26.62 -1.37 -20.95
C TYR A 9 25.39 -1.21 -20.04
N PHE A 10 24.52 -2.21 -19.98
CA PHE A 10 23.35 -2.20 -19.10
C PHE A 10 23.75 -2.27 -17.61
N LEU A 11 24.75 -3.10 -17.29
CA LEU A 11 25.39 -3.15 -15.97
C LEU A 11 26.14 -1.84 -15.60
N ARG A 12 26.41 -0.97 -16.58
CA ARG A 12 26.98 0.38 -16.37
C ARG A 12 25.91 1.45 -16.14
N ILE A 13 24.65 1.14 -16.47
CA ILE A 13 23.46 1.97 -16.21
C ILE A 13 22.83 1.57 -14.86
N LEU A 14 22.93 0.28 -14.49
CA LEU A 14 22.58 -0.23 -13.16
C LEU A 14 23.56 0.28 -12.09
N PRO A 15 23.12 0.47 -10.84
CA PRO A 15 23.99 0.89 -9.74
C PRO A 15 25.21 -0.02 -9.60
N PRO A 16 26.41 0.53 -9.31
CA PRO A 16 26.70 1.91 -8.90
C PRO A 16 27.31 2.74 -10.05
N TYR A 17 27.61 4.04 -9.83
CA TYR A 17 28.53 4.91 -10.62
C TYR A 17 27.98 6.25 -11.15
N ARG A 18 26.73 6.65 -10.89
CA ARG A 18 26.36 8.08 -10.90
C ARG A 18 25.35 8.41 -9.79
N ARG A 19 25.82 9.11 -8.75
CA ARG A 19 25.01 9.64 -7.62
C ARG A 19 23.68 10.25 -8.05
N ASN A 20 23.69 11.08 -9.11
CA ASN A 20 22.49 11.75 -9.61
C ASN A 20 21.42 10.77 -10.15
N ILE A 21 21.83 9.67 -10.78
CA ILE A 21 20.88 8.70 -11.37
C ILE A 21 20.23 7.88 -10.25
N VAL A 22 21.02 7.40 -9.28
CA VAL A 22 20.52 6.65 -8.13
C VAL A 22 19.57 7.50 -7.31
N PHE A 23 19.92 8.77 -7.10
CA PHE A 23 19.07 9.73 -6.38
C PHE A 23 17.73 9.97 -7.08
N ILE A 24 17.72 10.20 -8.40
CA ILE A 24 16.47 10.41 -9.14
C ILE A 24 15.62 9.14 -9.14
N LEU A 25 16.21 7.97 -9.46
CA LEU A 25 15.46 6.72 -9.51
C LEU A 25 14.90 6.33 -8.14
N CYS A 26 15.74 6.26 -7.11
CA CYS A 26 15.30 5.90 -5.77
C CYS A 26 14.41 6.99 -5.14
N GLY A 27 14.62 8.25 -5.48
CA GLY A 27 13.75 9.36 -5.03
C GLY A 27 12.34 9.26 -5.61
N MET A 28 12.22 9.05 -6.92
CA MET A 28 10.92 8.81 -7.57
C MET A 28 10.26 7.55 -7.04
N GLN A 29 11.04 6.51 -6.77
CA GLN A 29 10.59 5.26 -6.17
C GLN A 29 9.99 5.47 -4.77
N ILE A 30 10.66 6.25 -3.91
CA ILE A 30 10.15 6.61 -2.58
C ILE A 30 8.84 7.37 -2.70
N LEU A 31 8.77 8.33 -3.62
CA LEU A 31 7.55 9.12 -3.85
C LEU A 31 6.38 8.22 -4.25
N PHE A 32 6.62 7.32 -5.21
CA PHE A 32 5.63 6.34 -5.65
C PHE A 32 5.16 5.43 -4.50
N PHE A 33 6.10 4.81 -3.77
CA PHE A 33 5.75 3.97 -2.62
C PHE A 33 5.00 4.73 -1.54
N THR A 34 5.34 5.99 -1.29
CA THR A 34 4.70 6.82 -0.27
C THR A 34 3.25 7.14 -0.64
N ILE A 35 2.97 7.45 -1.92
CA ILE A 35 1.60 7.69 -2.40
C ILE A 35 0.77 6.41 -2.21
N ILE A 36 1.30 5.28 -2.66
CA ILE A 36 0.62 3.98 -2.52
C ILE A 36 0.36 3.67 -1.04
N LEU A 37 1.38 3.83 -0.19
CA LEU A 37 1.27 3.65 1.26
C LEU A 37 0.15 4.49 1.87
N ALA A 38 0.10 5.79 1.54
CA ALA A 38 -0.89 6.72 2.08
C ALA A 38 -2.32 6.34 1.67
N ILE A 39 -2.52 5.98 0.40
CA ILE A 39 -3.82 5.52 -0.11
C ILE A 39 -4.25 4.24 0.63
N HIS A 40 -3.38 3.24 0.69
CA HIS A 40 -3.66 1.97 1.34
C HIS A 40 -3.94 2.13 2.83
N GLN A 41 -3.19 3.00 3.52
CA GLN A 41 -3.44 3.33 4.92
C GLN A 41 -4.84 3.91 5.14
N ALA A 42 -5.28 4.83 4.28
CA ALA A 42 -6.59 5.46 4.40
C ALA A 42 -7.72 4.45 4.18
N PHE A 43 -7.64 3.63 3.13
CA PHE A 43 -8.64 2.58 2.86
C PHE A 43 -8.64 1.48 3.92
N TRP A 44 -7.48 1.11 4.44
CA TRP A 44 -7.39 0.11 5.52
C TRP A 44 -8.00 0.63 6.83
N LEU A 45 -7.75 1.89 7.19
CA LEU A 45 -8.36 2.53 8.35
C LEU A 45 -9.88 2.64 8.20
N LEU A 46 -10.36 2.98 7.00
CA LEU A 46 -11.79 3.06 6.73
C LEU A 46 -12.48 1.69 6.84
N SER A 47 -11.90 0.67 6.21
CA SER A 47 -12.45 -0.70 6.21
C SER A 47 -12.44 -1.36 7.59
N THR A 48 -11.37 -1.17 8.38
CA THR A 48 -11.31 -1.67 9.78
C THR A 48 -12.43 -1.11 10.66
N ARG A 49 -12.90 0.09 10.35
CA ARG A 49 -13.96 0.79 11.07
C ARG A 49 -15.36 0.42 10.58
N ILE A 50 -15.56 0.45 9.26
CA ILE A 50 -16.87 0.23 8.63
C ILE A 50 -17.26 -1.25 8.62
N PHE A 51 -16.32 -2.16 8.33
CA PHE A 51 -16.67 -3.57 8.12
C PHE A 51 -17.26 -4.26 9.36
N PRO A 52 -16.77 -4.05 10.60
CA PRO A 52 -17.40 -4.65 11.78
C PRO A 52 -18.88 -4.27 11.94
N VAL A 53 -19.21 -2.99 11.76
CA VAL A 53 -20.59 -2.48 11.85
C VAL A 53 -21.42 -3.04 10.70
N ALA A 54 -20.89 -3.01 9.47
CA ALA A 54 -21.57 -3.55 8.29
C ALA A 54 -21.82 -5.06 8.40
N TYR A 55 -20.87 -5.83 8.94
CA TYR A 55 -21.04 -7.28 9.14
C TYR A 55 -22.16 -7.58 10.15
N GLN A 56 -22.26 -6.83 11.24
CA GLN A 56 -23.37 -6.96 12.19
C GLN A 56 -24.71 -6.65 11.50
N MET A 57 -24.78 -5.56 10.75
CA MET A 57 -25.96 -5.19 9.96
C MET A 57 -26.36 -6.27 8.94
N PHE A 58 -25.38 -6.92 8.29
CA PHE A 58 -25.61 -8.01 7.35
C PHE A 58 -26.07 -9.30 8.03
N ASP A 59 -25.47 -9.65 9.18
CA ASP A 59 -25.87 -10.79 10.00
C ASP A 59 -27.32 -10.63 10.49
N ASP A 60 -27.69 -9.43 10.96
CA ASP A 60 -29.04 -9.11 11.40
C ASP A 60 -30.07 -9.12 10.27
N THR A 61 -29.71 -8.57 9.11
CA THR A 61 -30.56 -8.65 7.92
C THR A 61 -30.78 -10.10 7.53
N ARG A 62 -29.73 -10.93 7.50
CA ARG A 62 -29.83 -12.35 7.16
C ARG A 62 -30.73 -13.15 8.11
N ASN A 63 -30.77 -12.77 9.38
CA ASN A 63 -31.64 -13.40 10.37
C ASN A 63 -33.12 -13.06 10.17
N ARG A 64 -33.43 -11.93 9.53
CA ARG A 64 -34.79 -11.43 9.29
C ARG A 64 -35.29 -11.72 7.87
N ASP A 65 -34.38 -11.75 6.91
CA ASP A 65 -34.64 -12.04 5.49
C ASP A 65 -33.77 -13.20 5.00
N PHE A 66 -34.42 -14.34 4.75
CA PHE A 66 -33.78 -15.55 4.26
C PHE A 66 -33.34 -15.46 2.79
N GLU A 67 -33.80 -14.47 2.02
CA GLU A 67 -33.37 -14.25 0.63
C GLU A 67 -32.07 -13.42 0.54
N PHE A 68 -31.67 -12.75 1.63
CA PHE A 68 -30.47 -11.91 1.67
C PHE A 68 -29.17 -12.73 1.48
N SER A 69 -28.36 -12.41 0.47
CA SER A 69 -27.25 -13.25 -0.02
C SER A 69 -26.00 -13.34 0.87
N TRP A 70 -26.05 -12.82 2.10
CA TRP A 70 -24.94 -12.79 3.03
C TRP A 70 -24.52 -14.19 3.49
N ASN A 71 -23.27 -14.54 3.21
CA ASN A 71 -22.69 -15.87 3.42
C ASN A 71 -21.23 -15.77 3.86
N LYS A 72 -20.68 -16.86 4.40
CA LYS A 72 -19.27 -16.96 4.81
C LYS A 72 -18.30 -16.63 3.69
N THR A 73 -18.62 -16.99 2.45
CA THR A 73 -17.79 -16.69 1.27
C THR A 73 -17.70 -15.19 1.00
N SER A 74 -18.82 -14.46 1.08
CA SER A 74 -18.85 -13.01 0.89
C SER A 74 -18.04 -12.28 1.96
N ARG A 75 -18.13 -12.76 3.20
CA ARG A 75 -17.30 -12.27 4.32
C ARG A 75 -15.81 -12.49 4.06
N GLN A 76 -15.43 -13.69 3.63
CA GLN A 76 -14.03 -14.00 3.28
C GLN A 76 -13.49 -13.12 2.13
N GLN A 77 -14.34 -12.73 1.18
CA GLN A 77 -13.96 -11.84 0.09
C GLN A 77 -13.65 -10.42 0.59
N LEU A 78 -14.46 -9.88 1.50
CA LEU A 78 -14.23 -8.57 2.12
C LEU A 78 -13.04 -8.59 3.09
N ASP A 79 -12.85 -9.68 3.84
CA ASP A 79 -11.65 -9.86 4.69
C ASP A 79 -10.38 -9.96 3.84
N ARG A 80 -10.46 -10.61 2.67
CA ARG A 80 -9.36 -10.68 1.70
C ARG A 80 -9.00 -9.30 1.15
N TYR A 81 -9.98 -8.45 0.85
CA TYR A 81 -9.74 -7.06 0.45
C TYR A 81 -8.92 -6.31 1.49
N GLN A 82 -9.30 -6.39 2.77
CA GLN A 82 -8.57 -5.75 3.86
C GLN A 82 -7.14 -6.33 4.03
N ALA A 83 -6.98 -7.64 3.87
CA ALA A 83 -5.67 -8.29 3.92
C ALA A 83 -4.75 -7.85 2.76
N GLN A 84 -5.28 -7.72 1.54
CA GLN A 84 -4.52 -7.23 0.38
C GLN A 84 -4.01 -5.81 0.61
N LEU A 85 -4.88 -4.93 1.13
CA LEU A 85 -4.48 -3.56 1.46
C LEU A 85 -3.30 -3.53 2.45
N ALA A 86 -3.35 -4.38 3.49
CA ALA A 86 -2.28 -4.49 4.48
C ALA A 86 -0.98 -5.05 3.89
N VAL A 87 -1.06 -6.05 3.00
CA VAL A 87 0.12 -6.62 2.33
C VAL A 87 0.82 -5.58 1.46
N SER A 88 0.07 -4.86 0.62
CA SER A 88 0.60 -3.78 -0.23
C SER A 88 1.23 -2.66 0.61
N TRP A 89 0.61 -2.33 1.75
CA TRP A 89 1.16 -1.37 2.71
C TRP A 89 2.53 -1.82 3.27
N VAL A 90 2.66 -3.08 3.69
CA VAL A 90 3.93 -3.63 4.22
C VAL A 90 5.01 -3.61 3.14
N ILE A 91 4.67 -4.02 1.92
CA ILE A 91 5.61 -4.01 0.79
C ILE A 91 6.09 -2.58 0.50
N ALA A 92 5.19 -1.59 0.53
CA ALA A 92 5.56 -0.19 0.34
C ALA A 92 6.50 0.32 1.45
N CYS A 93 6.23 0.01 2.72
CA CYS A 93 7.13 0.33 3.84
C CYS A 93 8.54 -0.25 3.68
N VAL A 94 8.62 -1.54 3.30
CA VAL A 94 9.90 -2.22 3.04
C VAL A 94 10.60 -1.60 1.83
N GLY A 95 9.86 -1.30 0.76
CA GLY A 95 10.36 -0.63 -0.43
C GLY A 95 10.98 0.74 -0.14
N ILE A 96 10.30 1.58 0.66
CA ILE A 96 10.83 2.88 1.11
C ILE A 96 12.11 2.68 1.92
N SER A 97 12.12 1.73 2.85
CA SER A 97 13.28 1.47 3.71
C SER A 97 14.50 1.05 2.89
N ILE A 98 14.32 0.17 1.90
CA ILE A 98 15.39 -0.26 0.99
C ILE A 98 15.85 0.91 0.10
N SER A 99 14.92 1.70 -0.45
CA SER A 99 15.27 2.88 -1.23
C SER A 99 16.06 3.91 -0.42
N MET A 100 15.72 4.14 0.84
CA MET A 100 16.51 4.99 1.74
C MET A 100 17.90 4.41 1.97
N LEU A 101 18.03 3.11 2.19
CA LEU A 101 19.33 2.42 2.32
C LEU A 101 20.17 2.48 1.04
N CYS A 102 19.56 2.60 -0.15
CA CYS A 102 20.28 2.84 -1.40
C CYS A 102 20.82 4.27 -1.48
N ILE A 103 20.08 5.24 -0.95
CA ILE A 103 20.41 6.67 -1.07
C ILE A 103 21.46 7.09 -0.04
N ILE A 104 21.33 6.67 1.22
CA ILE A 104 22.21 7.12 2.32
C ILE A 104 23.71 6.94 2.00
N PRO A 105 24.18 5.77 1.51
CA PRO A 105 25.60 5.56 1.22
C PRO A 105 26.16 6.47 0.13
N GLU A 106 25.33 7.01 -0.75
CA GLU A 106 25.72 7.96 -1.81
C GLU A 106 25.95 9.38 -1.27
N PHE A 107 25.55 9.66 -0.02
CA PHE A 107 25.84 10.91 0.69
C PHE A 107 26.99 10.78 1.69
N CYS A 108 27.42 9.55 1.99
CA CYS A 108 28.59 9.29 2.83
C CYS A 108 29.84 9.24 1.95
N THR A 109 30.57 10.35 1.85
CA THR A 109 31.90 10.36 1.24
C THR A 109 32.91 9.81 2.24
N VAL A 110 33.83 8.97 1.76
CA VAL A 110 34.96 8.49 2.57
C VAL A 110 36.24 8.95 1.90
N GLU A 111 37.07 9.67 2.64
CA GLU A 111 38.41 10.07 2.19
C GLU A 111 39.27 8.81 2.00
N VAL A 112 39.76 8.58 0.77
CA VAL A 112 40.62 7.42 0.44
C VAL A 112 42.09 7.84 0.34
N ALA A 113 42.35 9.08 -0.09
CA ALA A 113 43.67 9.73 -0.11
C ALA A 113 43.48 11.26 -0.06
N ALA A 114 44.56 12.01 0.20
CA ALA A 114 44.56 13.44 0.54
C ALA A 114 43.79 14.40 -0.40
N GLU A 115 43.39 13.96 -1.60
CA GLU A 115 42.61 14.77 -2.55
C GLU A 115 41.49 13.98 -3.29
N GLU A 116 41.20 12.72 -2.91
CA GLU A 116 40.18 11.90 -3.59
C GLU A 116 39.14 11.36 -2.59
N GLU A 117 37.97 11.99 -2.59
CA GLU A 117 36.76 11.50 -1.93
C GLU A 117 36.05 10.50 -2.86
N VAL A 118 35.79 9.30 -2.36
CA VAL A 118 35.13 8.25 -3.13
C VAL A 118 33.87 7.81 -2.37
N ASP A 119 32.75 7.70 -3.08
CA ASP A 119 31.47 7.28 -2.50
C ASP A 119 31.57 5.86 -1.89
N LEU A 120 30.89 5.63 -0.76
CA LEU A 120 30.94 4.35 -0.02
C LEU A 120 30.56 3.14 -0.90
N CYS A 121 29.64 3.32 -1.85
CA CYS A 121 29.20 2.30 -2.81
C CYS A 121 30.30 1.86 -3.79
N VAL A 122 31.23 2.75 -4.13
CA VAL A 122 32.40 2.43 -4.97
C VAL A 122 33.42 1.64 -4.16
N ARG A 123 33.55 1.93 -2.86
CA ARG A 123 34.44 1.23 -1.93
C ARG A 123 33.92 -0.17 -1.55
N GLN A 124 32.61 -0.36 -1.43
CA GLN A 124 31.98 -1.65 -1.10
C GLN A 124 30.89 -2.04 -2.12
N PRO A 125 31.28 -2.54 -3.31
CA PRO A 125 30.33 -2.91 -4.36
C PRO A 125 29.39 -4.07 -3.98
N SER A 126 29.72 -4.82 -2.91
CA SER A 126 28.87 -5.91 -2.40
C SER A 126 27.52 -5.43 -1.88
N ILE A 127 27.46 -4.23 -1.28
CA ILE A 127 26.20 -3.65 -0.76
C ILE A 127 25.27 -3.33 -1.93
N ALA A 128 25.78 -2.63 -2.95
CA ALA A 128 25.02 -2.30 -4.15
C ALA A 128 24.53 -3.57 -4.88
N LYS A 129 25.37 -4.62 -4.97
CA LYS A 129 24.98 -5.90 -5.59
C LYS A 129 23.88 -6.64 -4.84
N MET A 130 23.76 -6.48 -3.53
CA MET A 130 22.70 -7.10 -2.74
C MET A 130 21.41 -6.26 -2.75
N LEU A 131 21.55 -4.93 -2.65
CA LEU A 131 20.41 -4.03 -2.48
C LEU A 131 19.64 -3.80 -3.78
N THR A 132 20.32 -3.81 -4.92
CA THR A 132 19.71 -3.67 -6.25
C THR A 132 18.69 -4.78 -6.57
N PRO A 133 19.02 -6.08 -6.52
CA PRO A 133 18.04 -7.13 -6.80
C PRO A 133 16.89 -7.14 -5.79
N LEU A 134 17.16 -6.77 -4.53
CA LEU A 134 16.12 -6.65 -3.51
C LEU A 134 15.12 -5.53 -3.84
N LEU A 135 15.61 -4.38 -4.31
CA LEU A 135 14.75 -3.28 -4.75
C LEU A 135 13.90 -3.67 -5.97
N PHE A 136 14.48 -4.40 -6.93
CA PHE A 136 13.72 -4.95 -8.07
C PHE A 136 12.66 -5.97 -7.62
N LEU A 137 12.98 -6.82 -6.65
CA LEU A 137 12.03 -7.77 -6.09
C LEU A 137 10.86 -7.05 -5.41
N CYS A 138 11.11 -6.03 -4.58
CA CYS A 138 10.05 -5.24 -3.96
C CYS A 138 9.16 -4.54 -4.99
N ASN A 139 9.76 -3.99 -6.06
CA ASN A 139 9.01 -3.42 -7.19
C ASN A 139 8.10 -4.45 -7.87
N PHE A 140 8.64 -5.63 -8.14
CA PHE A 140 7.89 -6.72 -8.78
C PHE A 140 6.72 -7.18 -7.90
N LEU A 141 6.97 -7.36 -6.60
CA LEU A 141 5.93 -7.75 -5.65
C LEU A 141 4.84 -6.68 -5.54
N LEU A 142 5.20 -5.39 -5.43
CA LEU A 142 4.20 -4.33 -5.40
C LEU A 142 3.39 -4.29 -6.71
N ALA A 143 4.05 -4.39 -7.87
CA ALA A 143 3.35 -4.41 -9.15
C ALA A 143 2.36 -5.57 -9.25
N ALA A 144 2.75 -6.76 -8.78
CA ALA A 144 1.85 -7.91 -8.71
C ALA A 144 0.63 -7.63 -7.81
N CYS A 145 0.85 -7.06 -6.62
CA CYS A 145 -0.24 -6.67 -5.73
C CYS A 145 -1.18 -5.66 -6.39
N LEU A 146 -0.66 -4.57 -6.93
CA LEU A 146 -1.47 -3.55 -7.61
C LEU A 146 -2.27 -4.12 -8.79
N ILE A 147 -1.71 -5.07 -9.54
CA ILE A 147 -2.43 -5.75 -10.62
C ILE A 147 -3.56 -6.60 -10.05
N THR A 148 -3.33 -7.34 -8.97
CA THR A 148 -4.40 -8.13 -8.33
C THR A 148 -5.51 -7.25 -7.78
N GLU A 149 -5.15 -6.12 -7.16
CA GLU A 149 -6.10 -5.14 -6.64
C GLU A 149 -6.91 -4.51 -7.78
N TRP A 150 -6.26 -4.15 -8.89
CA TRP A 150 -6.94 -3.60 -10.06
C TRP A 150 -8.01 -4.54 -10.63
N VAL A 151 -7.78 -5.85 -10.57
CA VAL A 151 -8.72 -6.86 -11.07
C VAL A 151 -9.81 -7.17 -10.04
N GLU A 152 -9.46 -7.30 -8.75
CA GLU A 152 -10.38 -7.80 -7.71
C GLU A 152 -11.15 -6.68 -6.99
N PHE A 153 -10.64 -5.45 -6.90
CA PHE A 153 -11.31 -4.36 -6.18
C PHE A 153 -12.70 -4.03 -6.73
N PRO A 154 -12.94 -3.97 -8.05
CA PRO A 154 -14.29 -3.76 -8.57
C PRO A 154 -15.27 -4.85 -8.11
N LEU A 155 -14.80 -6.10 -7.94
CA LEU A 155 -15.64 -7.19 -7.46
C LEU A 155 -16.02 -6.98 -5.99
N PHE A 156 -15.04 -6.65 -5.14
CA PHE A 156 -15.28 -6.43 -3.71
C PHE A 156 -16.13 -5.19 -3.45
N ASP A 157 -15.89 -4.11 -4.19
CA ASP A 157 -16.66 -2.87 -4.08
C ASP A 157 -18.13 -3.07 -4.45
N ASN A 158 -18.39 -3.74 -5.58
CA ASN A 158 -19.76 -4.07 -5.99
C ASN A 158 -20.44 -5.04 -5.02
N LEU A 159 -19.70 -6.01 -4.47
CA LEU A 159 -20.22 -6.93 -3.46
C LEU A 159 -20.64 -6.16 -2.20
N PHE A 160 -19.76 -5.30 -1.68
CA PHE A 160 -20.06 -4.49 -0.50
C PHE A 160 -21.28 -3.61 -0.73
N HIS A 161 -21.32 -2.85 -1.83
CA HIS A 161 -22.43 -1.96 -2.13
C HIS A 161 -23.75 -2.72 -2.35
N SER A 162 -23.74 -3.84 -3.06
CA SER A 162 -24.97 -4.65 -3.26
C SER A 162 -25.53 -5.19 -1.94
N LEU A 163 -24.66 -5.65 -1.04
CA LEU A 163 -25.06 -6.06 0.31
C LEU A 163 -25.55 -4.88 1.14
N PHE A 164 -24.88 -3.72 1.07
CA PHE A 164 -25.24 -2.52 1.81
C PHE A 164 -26.58 -1.91 1.37
N TYR A 165 -26.88 -1.92 0.06
CA TYR A 165 -28.17 -1.47 -0.46
C TYR A 165 -29.31 -2.45 -0.17
N GLY A 166 -29.02 -3.76 -0.16
CA GLY A 166 -30.00 -4.80 0.14
C GLY A 166 -30.27 -5.01 1.64
N ALA A 167 -29.43 -4.45 2.51
CA ALA A 167 -29.55 -4.63 3.95
C ALA A 167 -30.54 -3.67 4.61
N ILE A 168 -31.14 -4.13 5.71
CA ILE A 168 -32.08 -3.35 6.52
C ILE A 168 -31.26 -2.35 7.34
N LYS A 169 -31.47 -1.05 7.10
CA LYS A 169 -30.74 0.03 7.76
C LYS A 169 -31.53 0.52 8.95
N GLU A 170 -31.18 0.02 10.13
CA GLU A 170 -31.73 0.54 11.38
C GLU A 170 -30.94 1.77 11.84
N GLU A 171 -31.61 2.66 12.56
CA GLU A 171 -31.04 3.89 13.12
C GLU A 171 -29.82 3.62 13.99
N ALA A 172 -29.83 2.55 14.79
CA ALA A 172 -28.70 2.15 15.63
C ALA A 172 -27.40 1.90 14.84
N TYR A 173 -27.50 1.37 13.62
CA TYR A 173 -26.33 1.16 12.74
C TYR A 173 -25.84 2.49 12.15
N LEU A 174 -26.75 3.41 11.84
CA LEU A 174 -26.40 4.76 11.35
C LEU A 174 -25.65 5.54 12.43
N THR A 175 -26.15 5.55 13.67
CA THR A 175 -25.46 6.16 14.82
C THR A 175 -24.09 5.53 15.05
N SER A 176 -23.99 4.19 14.94
CA SER A 176 -22.70 3.50 15.08
C SER A 176 -21.69 3.90 14.00
N PHE A 177 -22.15 4.11 12.75
CA PHE A 177 -21.29 4.62 11.68
C PHE A 177 -20.86 6.07 11.94
N GLU A 178 -21.75 6.91 12.46
CA GLU A 178 -21.46 8.31 12.80
C GLU A 178 -20.40 8.41 13.90
N GLU A 179 -20.53 7.62 14.97
CA GLU A 179 -19.54 7.54 16.06
C GLU A 179 -18.17 7.09 15.52
N GLU A 180 -18.14 6.04 14.71
CA GLU A 180 -16.88 5.46 14.22
C GLU A 180 -16.19 6.32 13.15
N LEU A 181 -16.98 7.02 12.32
CA LEU A 181 -16.48 7.97 11.32
C LEU A 181 -16.26 9.38 11.89
N ASN A 182 -16.62 9.61 13.16
CA ASN A 182 -16.62 10.92 13.81
C ASN A 182 -17.36 11.97 12.98
N CYS A 183 -18.51 11.58 12.44
CA CYS A 183 -19.42 12.44 11.70
C CYS A 183 -20.45 12.98 12.69
N VAL A 184 -20.59 14.31 12.78
CA VAL A 184 -21.70 14.93 13.49
C VAL A 184 -22.84 15.08 12.49
N SER A 185 -23.94 14.37 12.70
CA SER A 185 -25.17 14.56 11.94
C SER A 185 -25.73 15.95 12.26
N ASP A 186 -26.27 16.63 11.24
CA ASP A 186 -26.90 17.93 11.46
C ASP A 186 -28.17 17.83 12.34
N GLU A 187 -28.75 16.63 12.48
CA GLU A 187 -29.91 16.38 13.36
C GLU A 187 -29.57 16.52 14.86
N ASP A 188 -28.33 16.25 15.27
CA ASP A 188 -27.89 16.40 16.67
C ASP A 188 -27.70 17.87 17.08
N LYS A 189 -27.56 18.78 16.12
CA LYS A 189 -27.46 20.23 16.40
C LYS A 189 -28.80 20.86 16.74
N GLU A 190 -29.93 20.21 16.45
CA GLU A 190 -31.25 20.74 16.80
C GLU A 190 -31.57 20.61 18.31
N GLY A 191 -30.77 19.83 19.06
CA GLY A 191 -30.95 19.62 20.50
C GLY A 191 -30.17 20.57 21.43
N GLU A 192 -29.06 21.16 20.98
CA GLU A 192 -28.22 22.07 21.80
C GLU A 192 -28.61 23.56 21.68
N GLY A 193 -29.67 23.86 20.92
CA GLY A 193 -30.19 25.21 20.70
C GLY A 193 -31.37 25.61 21.60
N ARG A 194 -31.43 25.15 22.86
CA ARG A 194 -32.40 25.65 23.86
C ARG A 194 -31.81 25.81 25.25
#